data_AF-A0A2K1QSM3-F1
#
_entry.id   AF-A0A2K1QSM3-F1
#
_cell.length_a   1.000
_cell.length_b   1.000
_cell.length_c   1.000
_cell.angle_alpha   90.00
_cell.angle_beta   90.00
_cell.angle_gamma   90.00
#
_symmetry.space_group_name_H-M   'P 1'
#
loop_
_entity.id
_entity.type
_entity.pdbx_description
1 polymer ?
#
loop_
_entity_poly.entity_id
_entity_poly.type
_entity_poly.pdbx_seq_one_letter_code
_entity_poly.pdbx_strand_id
1 'polypeptide(L)'
;MLTILPFTAFLGLAAAQTYKASFTKYGAGDSFGSPNCNTKTAACGFYTQPGYSAAVSQNLFGVGPGAGAGPACGTCWKVTANTDSSGNRLSNAGNSIVVQVNNLCPAQGNPLCSQNGLSGTNQYGTNVNFDLCSDSGAAGALFGNSGVGLAVGTATKVSCS
;
A
#
# COMPACT_ATOMS: atom_id res chain seq x y z
N MET A 1 32.56 20.73 -43.54
CA MET A 1 31.92 19.42 -43.27
C MET A 1 31.55 19.39 -41.80
N LEU A 2 30.25 19.46 -41.48
CA LEU A 2 29.74 19.45 -40.11
C LEU A 2 29.29 18.02 -39.79
N THR A 3 30.02 17.34 -38.92
CA THR A 3 29.73 15.94 -38.54
C THR A 3 28.61 15.94 -37.51
N ILE A 4 27.43 15.44 -37.90
CA ILE A 4 26.27 15.26 -37.01
C ILE A 4 26.46 13.95 -36.25
N LEU A 5 26.68 14.01 -34.93
CA LEU A 5 26.65 12.85 -34.03
C LEU A 5 25.18 12.52 -33.69
N PRO A 6 24.71 11.27 -33.91
CA PRO A 6 23.36 10.89 -33.54
C PRO A 6 23.28 10.68 -32.01
N PHE A 7 22.46 11.49 -31.34
CA PHE A 7 22.02 11.23 -29.98
C PHE A 7 21.09 10.00 -29.98
N THR A 8 21.61 8.85 -29.57
CA THR A 8 20.80 7.66 -29.27
C THR A 8 20.12 7.86 -27.92
N ALA A 9 18.83 8.18 -27.93
CA ALA A 9 18.01 8.20 -26.73
C ALA A 9 17.79 6.77 -26.23
N PHE A 10 18.45 6.39 -25.14
CA PHE A 10 18.13 5.17 -24.40
C PHE A 10 16.79 5.36 -23.68
N LEU A 11 15.72 4.81 -24.25
CA LEU A 11 14.45 4.60 -23.56
C LEU A 11 14.64 3.50 -22.51
N GLY A 12 15.07 3.89 -21.31
CA GLY A 12 15.10 2.97 -20.16
C GLY A 12 13.68 2.58 -19.78
N LEU A 13 13.32 1.30 -19.98
CA LEU A 13 12.15 0.70 -19.32
C LEU A 13 12.41 0.72 -17.81
N ALA A 14 11.87 1.70 -17.09
CA ALA A 14 11.86 1.66 -15.63
C ALA A 14 10.99 0.47 -15.19
N ALA A 15 11.61 -0.55 -14.59
CA ALA A 15 10.86 -1.66 -14.02
C ALA A 15 9.93 -1.16 -12.91
N ALA A 16 8.68 -1.62 -12.91
CA ALA A 16 7.70 -1.22 -11.90
C ALA A 16 8.12 -1.68 -10.50
N GLN A 17 8.25 -0.71 -9.58
CA GLN A 17 8.63 -0.95 -8.19
C GLN A 17 7.65 -1.94 -7.54
N THR A 18 8.16 -3.05 -7.01
CA THR A 18 7.36 -4.13 -6.43
C THR A 18 7.91 -4.56 -5.08
N TYR A 19 7.02 -4.83 -4.12
CA TYR A 19 7.34 -5.31 -2.78
C TYR A 19 6.53 -6.55 -2.41
N LYS A 20 7.09 -7.38 -1.51
CA LYS A 20 6.27 -8.29 -0.71
C LYS A 20 5.53 -7.47 0.33
N ALA A 21 4.22 -7.61 0.38
CA ALA A 21 3.35 -6.75 1.19
C ALA A 21 2.45 -7.57 2.10
N SER A 22 2.15 -7.02 3.29
CA SER A 22 1.03 -7.43 4.13
C SER A 22 -0.14 -6.48 3.93
N PHE A 23 -1.35 -7.01 4.12
CA PHE A 23 -2.60 -6.29 3.94
C PHE A 23 -3.46 -6.48 5.17
N THR A 24 -3.88 -5.37 5.77
CA THR A 24 -4.84 -5.31 6.87
C THR A 24 -6.01 -4.40 6.48
N LYS A 25 -6.91 -4.13 7.43
CA LYS A 25 -7.98 -3.14 7.25
C LYS A 25 -8.07 -2.23 8.45
N TYR A 26 -8.54 -1.01 8.20
CA TYR A 26 -8.95 -0.04 9.21
C TYR A 26 -10.16 0.76 8.71
N GLY A 27 -10.72 1.64 9.55
CA GLY A 27 -11.94 2.41 9.26
C GLY A 27 -13.11 2.02 10.15
N ALA A 28 -14.32 2.34 9.71
CA ALA A 28 -15.51 2.16 10.52
C ALA A 28 -15.67 0.69 10.98
N GLY A 29 -15.82 0.50 12.30
CA GLY A 29 -15.98 -0.81 12.92
C GLY A 29 -14.68 -1.55 13.23
N ASP A 30 -13.51 -0.99 12.91
CA ASP A 30 -12.25 -1.51 13.42
C ASP A 30 -12.01 -1.04 14.86
N SER A 31 -11.80 -2.00 15.77
CA SER A 31 -11.54 -1.75 17.19
C SER A 31 -10.04 -1.65 17.51
N PHE A 32 -9.18 -2.04 16.57
CA PHE A 32 -7.73 -2.12 16.77
C PHE A 32 -6.96 -1.03 16.01
N GLY A 33 -7.57 -0.43 14.98
CA GLY A 33 -7.05 0.70 14.21
C GLY A 33 -7.86 2.00 14.41
N SER A 34 -7.61 2.99 13.55
CA SER A 34 -8.41 4.23 13.54
C SER A 34 -9.80 3.95 12.95
N PRO A 35 -10.88 4.46 13.55
CA PRO A 35 -12.24 4.30 13.02
C PRO A 35 -12.48 5.13 11.73
N ASN A 36 -11.53 5.98 11.36
CA ASN A 36 -11.66 6.92 10.25
C ASN A 36 -10.56 6.66 9.22
N CYS A 37 -10.91 6.15 8.03
CA CYS A 37 -9.93 5.85 6.98
C CYS A 37 -10.10 6.68 5.69
N ASN A 38 -11.29 7.22 5.43
CA ASN A 38 -11.57 8.02 4.23
C ASN A 38 -11.96 9.47 4.57
N THR A 39 -11.00 10.23 5.10
CA THR A 39 -11.25 11.61 5.58
C THR A 39 -10.20 12.58 5.04
N LYS A 40 -10.53 13.88 5.00
CA LYS A 40 -9.56 14.93 4.67
C LYS A 40 -8.46 15.12 5.73
N THR A 41 -8.63 14.52 6.91
CA THR A 41 -7.64 14.55 7.99
C THR A 41 -6.64 13.40 7.92
N ALA A 42 -6.74 12.53 6.90
CA ALA A 42 -5.69 11.55 6.61
C ALA A 42 -4.35 12.26 6.34
N ALA A 43 -3.23 11.56 6.55
CA ALA A 43 -1.90 12.18 6.51
C ALA A 43 -1.55 12.87 5.17
N CYS A 44 -2.17 12.46 4.06
CA CYS A 44 -2.01 13.11 2.76
C CYS A 44 -2.95 14.31 2.51
N GLY A 45 -3.87 14.59 3.43
CA GLY A 45 -4.81 15.72 3.32
C GLY A 45 -5.98 15.51 2.36
N PHE A 46 -6.21 14.28 1.89
CA PHE A 46 -7.30 13.96 0.97
C PHE A 46 -7.94 12.60 1.26
N TYR A 47 -9.16 12.43 0.76
CA TYR A 47 -9.92 11.19 0.74
C TYR A 47 -10.17 10.78 -0.71
N THR A 48 -10.50 9.52 -0.97
CA THR A 48 -10.80 9.01 -2.30
C THR A 48 -12.31 8.83 -2.47
N GLN A 49 -12.90 9.43 -3.50
CA GLN A 49 -14.30 9.19 -3.88
C GLN A 49 -14.53 9.62 -5.35
N PRO A 50 -14.79 8.70 -6.30
CA PRO A 50 -14.69 7.24 -6.15
C PRO A 50 -13.24 6.76 -5.96
N GLY A 51 -13.05 5.47 -5.66
CA GLY A 51 -11.74 4.81 -5.65
C GLY A 51 -11.30 4.28 -4.28
N TYR A 52 -10.41 3.29 -4.33
CA TYR A 52 -9.89 2.61 -3.14
C TYR A 52 -8.68 3.34 -2.57
N SER A 53 -8.62 3.38 -1.24
CA SER A 53 -7.53 4.03 -0.49
C SER A 53 -6.90 3.10 0.53
N ALA A 54 -5.65 3.40 0.88
CA ALA A 54 -4.92 2.69 1.92
C ALA A 54 -3.98 3.62 2.68
N ALA A 55 -3.76 3.29 3.96
CA ALA A 55 -2.59 3.75 4.70
C ALA A 55 -1.41 2.84 4.38
N VAL A 56 -0.19 3.37 4.29
CA VAL A 56 1.01 2.54 4.06
C VAL A 56 2.00 2.65 5.19
N SER A 57 2.77 1.59 5.42
CA SER A 57 3.81 1.53 6.44
C SER A 57 4.78 2.71 6.32
N GLN A 58 5.24 3.22 7.46
CA GLN A 58 5.99 4.47 7.54
C GLN A 58 7.25 4.49 6.66
N ASN A 59 7.91 3.34 6.49
CA ASN A 59 9.08 3.19 5.61
C ASN A 59 8.76 3.46 4.13
N LEU A 60 7.55 3.12 3.66
CA LEU A 60 7.08 3.45 2.31
C LEU A 60 6.48 4.85 2.26
N PHE A 61 5.73 5.25 3.30
CA PHE A 61 5.13 6.58 3.37
C PHE A 61 6.20 7.67 3.27
N GLY A 62 7.34 7.47 3.93
CA GLY A 62 8.56 8.26 3.81
C GLY A 62 8.77 9.32 4.90
N VAL A 63 7.75 9.62 5.71
CA VAL A 63 7.85 10.54 6.86
C VAL A 63 7.06 9.99 8.05
N GLY A 64 7.37 10.49 9.26
CA GLY A 64 6.69 10.08 10.49
C GLY A 64 5.42 10.91 10.79
N PRO A 65 4.69 10.56 11.87
CA PRO A 65 3.53 11.31 12.35
C PRO A 65 3.83 12.81 12.54
N GLY A 66 2.88 13.67 12.17
CA GLY A 66 2.99 15.13 12.33
C GLY A 66 3.83 15.85 11.26
N ALA A 67 4.54 15.12 10.39
CA ALA A 67 5.33 15.72 9.31
C ALA A 67 4.51 16.10 8.06
N GLY A 68 3.22 15.74 8.02
CA GLY A 68 2.35 15.96 6.87
C GLY A 68 2.48 14.90 5.78
N ALA A 69 2.26 15.31 4.53
CA ALA A 69 2.24 14.41 3.38
C ALA A 69 3.65 13.88 3.04
N GLY A 70 3.81 12.55 3.07
CA GLY A 70 5.03 11.89 2.62
C GLY A 70 5.07 11.69 1.10
N PRO A 71 6.23 11.30 0.53
CA PRO A 71 6.40 11.05 -0.90
C PRO A 71 5.50 9.95 -1.47
N ALA A 72 4.93 9.07 -0.65
CA ALA A 72 3.97 8.07 -1.12
C ALA A 72 2.57 8.63 -1.39
N CYS A 73 2.23 9.80 -0.84
CA CYS A 73 0.91 10.38 -0.99
C CYS A 73 0.48 10.51 -2.46
N GLY A 74 -0.71 10.00 -2.77
CA GLY A 74 -1.27 10.02 -4.13
C GLY A 74 -0.74 8.95 -5.07
N THR A 75 0.28 8.17 -4.69
CA THR A 75 0.76 7.05 -5.50
C THR A 75 -0.25 5.91 -5.52
N CYS A 76 -0.32 5.18 -6.64
CA CYS A 76 -1.22 4.05 -6.81
C CYS A 76 -0.47 2.72 -6.88
N TRP A 77 -1.05 1.70 -6.26
CA TRP A 77 -0.44 0.39 -6.11
C TRP A 77 -1.46 -0.69 -6.43
N LYS A 78 -1.09 -1.57 -7.36
CA LYS A 78 -1.79 -2.85 -7.54
C LYS A 78 -1.37 -3.78 -6.42
N VAL A 79 -2.29 -4.07 -5.52
CA VAL A 79 -2.09 -4.99 -4.40
C VAL A 79 -2.76 -6.31 -4.70
N THR A 80 -2.06 -7.42 -4.46
CA THR A 80 -2.52 -8.78 -4.75
C THR A 80 -2.38 -9.64 -3.50
N ALA A 81 -3.47 -10.24 -3.03
CA ALA A 81 -3.48 -11.10 -1.84
C ALA A 81 -3.33 -12.58 -2.23
N ASN A 82 -2.48 -13.33 -1.51
CA ASN A 82 -2.16 -14.73 -1.84
C ASN A 82 -2.36 -15.70 -0.66
N THR A 83 -1.84 -15.36 0.51
CA THR A 83 -1.90 -16.22 1.71
C THR A 83 -2.44 -15.47 2.92
N ASP A 84 -2.93 -16.19 3.91
CA ASP A 84 -3.21 -15.64 5.25
C ASP A 84 -1.91 -15.42 6.05
N SER A 85 -2.05 -14.99 7.30
CA SER A 85 -0.94 -14.78 8.24
C SER A 85 -0.18 -16.05 8.62
N SER A 86 -0.79 -17.23 8.46
CA SER A 86 -0.21 -18.54 8.75
C SER A 86 0.43 -19.18 7.51
N GLY A 87 0.35 -18.53 6.35
CA GLY A 87 0.90 -19.01 5.08
C GLY A 87 -0.06 -19.91 4.30
N ASN A 88 -1.30 -20.10 4.75
CA ASN A 88 -2.28 -20.87 4.00
C ASN A 88 -2.78 -20.07 2.79
N ARG A 89 -2.99 -20.74 1.67
CA ARG A 89 -3.51 -20.11 0.45
C ARG A 89 -4.94 -19.61 0.67
N LEU A 90 -5.21 -18.36 0.33
CA LEU A 90 -6.56 -17.79 0.38
C LEU A 90 -7.49 -18.45 -0.65
N SER A 91 -8.78 -18.52 -0.34
CA SER A 91 -9.81 -18.99 -1.29
C SER A 91 -9.88 -18.12 -2.56
N ASN A 92 -9.62 -16.82 -2.42
CA ASN A 92 -9.52 -15.85 -3.51
C ASN A 92 -8.06 -15.45 -3.84
N ALA A 93 -7.08 -16.31 -3.56
CA ALA A 93 -5.67 -15.99 -3.82
C ALA A 93 -5.42 -15.58 -5.28
N GLY A 94 -4.66 -14.51 -5.47
CA GLY A 94 -4.46 -13.84 -6.75
C GLY A 94 -5.42 -12.68 -7.01
N ASN A 95 -6.44 -12.48 -6.16
CA ASN A 95 -7.31 -11.32 -6.23
C ASN A 95 -6.50 -10.03 -6.02
N SER A 96 -6.83 -9.00 -6.81
CA SER A 96 -6.07 -7.76 -6.82
C SER A 96 -6.94 -6.53 -7.05
N ILE A 97 -6.56 -5.43 -6.41
CA ILE A 97 -7.17 -4.10 -6.60
C ILE A 97 -6.07 -3.05 -6.77
N VAL A 98 -6.43 -1.89 -7.29
CA VAL A 98 -5.55 -0.71 -7.26
C VAL A 98 -6.01 0.20 -6.13
N VAL A 99 -5.09 0.54 -5.22
CA VAL A 99 -5.34 1.49 -4.13
C VAL A 99 -4.47 2.72 -4.29
N GLN A 100 -5.02 3.88 -3.93
CA GLN A 100 -4.26 5.12 -3.80
C GLN A 100 -3.83 5.31 -2.34
N VAL A 101 -2.56 5.66 -2.12
CA VAL A 101 -2.05 5.97 -0.79
C VAL A 101 -2.56 7.34 -0.36
N ASN A 102 -3.38 7.39 0.69
CA ASN A 102 -3.90 8.64 1.25
C ASN A 102 -3.53 8.85 2.72
N ASN A 103 -2.94 7.85 3.38
CA ASN A 103 -2.70 7.91 4.81
C ASN A 103 -1.39 7.20 5.22
N LEU A 104 -0.99 7.44 6.47
CA LEU A 104 0.18 6.84 7.11
C LEU A 104 -0.27 5.72 8.06
N CYS A 105 0.36 4.56 7.94
CA CYS A 105 0.41 3.56 9.01
C CYS A 105 1.72 3.78 9.79
N PRO A 106 1.66 4.36 11.01
CA PRO A 106 2.87 4.74 11.74
C PRO A 106 3.64 3.51 12.23
N ALA A 107 4.96 3.62 12.32
CA ALA A 107 5.79 2.56 12.90
C ALA A 107 5.54 2.43 14.41
N GLN A 108 5.47 3.56 15.12
CA GLN A 108 5.30 3.55 16.57
C GLN A 108 4.01 2.82 16.98
N GLY A 109 4.17 1.75 17.78
CA GLY A 109 3.05 0.95 18.28
C GLY A 109 2.44 -0.02 17.26
N ASN A 110 2.93 -0.05 16.01
CA ASN A 110 2.43 -0.97 14.99
C ASN A 110 3.58 -1.76 14.33
N PRO A 111 3.84 -3.00 14.79
CA PRO A 111 4.89 -3.86 14.25
C PRO A 111 4.71 -4.18 12.75
N LEU A 112 3.47 -4.18 12.23
CA LEU A 112 3.21 -4.41 10.81
C LEU A 112 3.79 -3.29 9.93
N CYS A 113 3.93 -2.10 10.49
CA CYS A 113 4.34 -0.88 9.79
C CYS A 113 5.72 -0.35 10.23
N SER A 114 6.48 -1.17 10.98
CA SER A 114 7.77 -0.84 11.60
C SER A 114 8.99 -1.40 10.86
N GLN A 115 8.90 -1.60 9.54
CA GLN A 115 10.02 -2.15 8.78
C GLN A 115 11.22 -1.20 8.80
N ASN A 116 12.42 -1.76 9.00
CA ASN A 116 13.67 -1.03 8.93
C ASN A 116 14.05 -0.75 7.45
N GLY A 117 13.50 0.34 6.91
CA GLY A 117 13.65 0.69 5.49
C GLY A 117 12.88 -0.24 4.55
N LEU A 118 13.07 -0.06 3.23
CA LEU A 118 12.35 -0.81 2.19
C LEU A 118 12.94 -2.20 1.90
N SER A 119 14.14 -2.49 2.41
CA SER A 119 14.77 -3.81 2.34
C SER A 119 14.49 -4.67 3.59
N GLY A 120 14.16 -4.04 4.72
CA GLY A 120 13.73 -4.74 5.93
C GLY A 120 12.38 -5.40 5.77
N THR A 121 12.01 -6.26 6.72
CA THR A 121 10.71 -6.93 6.74
C THR A 121 10.07 -6.90 8.13
N ASN A 122 8.75 -7.03 8.18
CA ASN A 122 8.00 -7.24 9.43
C ASN A 122 7.94 -8.75 9.79
N GLN A 123 7.21 -9.10 10.85
CA GLN A 123 7.10 -10.47 11.36
C GLN A 123 6.48 -11.47 10.37
N TYR A 124 5.83 -11.00 9.31
CA TYR A 124 5.29 -11.83 8.23
C TYR A 124 6.22 -11.87 7.00
N GLY A 125 7.46 -11.38 7.14
CA GLY A 125 8.46 -11.33 6.08
C GLY A 125 8.07 -10.40 4.94
N THR A 126 7.31 -9.33 5.20
CA THR A 126 6.86 -8.38 4.17
C THR A 126 7.58 -7.04 4.31
N ASN A 127 7.94 -6.42 3.19
CA ASN A 127 8.71 -5.17 3.16
C ASN A 127 7.86 -3.94 3.49
N VAL A 128 6.56 -4.03 3.24
CA VAL A 128 5.61 -2.94 3.44
C VAL A 128 4.28 -3.52 3.93
N ASN A 129 3.49 -2.69 4.62
CA ASN A 129 2.10 -2.99 4.95
C ASN A 129 1.18 -1.96 4.29
N PHE A 130 0.05 -2.43 3.75
CA PHE A 130 -1.05 -1.60 3.27
C PHE A 130 -2.26 -1.86 4.18
N ASP A 131 -2.64 -0.85 4.94
CA ASP A 131 -3.84 -0.89 5.76
C ASP A 131 -5.00 -0.35 4.93
N LEU A 132 -5.86 -1.26 4.46
CA LEU A 132 -6.90 -0.97 3.49
C LEU A 132 -8.06 -0.23 4.15
N CYS A 133 -8.50 0.85 3.53
CA CYS A 133 -9.64 1.60 4.06
C CYS A 133 -10.95 0.84 3.81
N SER A 134 -11.64 0.47 4.89
CA SER A 134 -12.95 -0.19 4.81
C SER A 134 -14.02 0.75 4.25
N ASP A 135 -13.95 2.04 4.59
CA ASP A 135 -14.94 3.05 4.21
C ASP A 135 -14.90 3.38 2.70
N SER A 136 -13.76 3.16 2.03
CA SER A 136 -13.66 3.27 0.56
C SER A 136 -14.00 1.96 -0.17
N GLY A 137 -14.26 0.87 0.58
CA GLY A 137 -14.54 -0.46 0.04
C GLY A 137 -13.30 -1.29 -0.29
N ALA A 138 -12.09 -0.76 -0.07
CA ALA A 138 -10.82 -1.41 -0.46
C ALA A 138 -10.63 -2.78 0.22
N ALA A 139 -10.89 -2.84 1.53
CA ALA A 139 -10.76 -4.08 2.30
C ALA A 139 -11.72 -5.17 1.80
N GLY A 140 -12.99 -4.81 1.57
CA GLY A 140 -14.00 -5.73 1.05
C GLY A 140 -13.66 -6.22 -0.36
N ALA A 141 -13.14 -5.33 -1.22
CA ALA A 141 -12.75 -5.68 -2.58
C ALA A 141 -11.54 -6.61 -2.65
N LEU A 142 -10.53 -6.44 -1.77
CA LEU A 142 -9.36 -7.32 -1.75
C LEU A 142 -9.62 -8.65 -1.02
N PHE A 143 -10.19 -8.61 0.19
CA PHE A 143 -10.38 -9.81 0.99
C PHE A 143 -11.61 -10.62 0.59
N GLY A 144 -12.65 -9.99 0.06
CA GLY A 144 -13.91 -10.65 -0.26
C GLY A 144 -14.44 -11.49 0.91
N ASN A 145 -14.84 -12.72 0.61
CA ASN A 145 -15.34 -13.68 1.61
C ASN A 145 -14.25 -14.59 2.19
N SER A 146 -12.97 -14.25 2.05
CA SER A 146 -11.87 -15.09 2.58
C SER A 146 -11.87 -15.23 4.10
N GLY A 147 -12.55 -14.32 4.81
CA GLY A 147 -12.67 -14.35 6.27
C GLY A 147 -11.39 -13.97 7.03
N VAL A 148 -10.36 -13.48 6.32
CA VAL A 148 -9.07 -13.14 6.94
C VAL A 148 -9.02 -11.68 7.39
N GLY A 149 -8.35 -11.44 8.51
CA GLY A 149 -8.02 -10.08 8.99
C GLY A 149 -6.65 -9.59 8.51
N LEU A 150 -5.79 -10.50 8.03
CA LEU A 150 -4.47 -10.21 7.48
C LEU A 150 -4.18 -11.14 6.30
N ALA A 151 -3.69 -10.57 5.21
CA ALA A 151 -3.17 -11.33 4.07
C ALA A 151 -1.74 -10.92 3.74
N VAL A 152 -1.03 -11.80 3.04
CA VAL A 152 0.30 -11.54 2.48
C VAL A 152 0.26 -11.74 0.97
N GLY A 153 1.01 -10.92 0.25
CA GLY A 153 1.17 -11.03 -1.19
C GLY A 153 2.11 -9.96 -1.74
N THR A 154 1.70 -9.28 -2.81
CA THR A 154 2.57 -8.31 -3.51
C THR A 154 1.91 -6.95 -3.69
N ALA A 155 2.70 -5.90 -3.68
CA ALA A 155 2.30 -4.55 -4.04
C ALA A 155 3.21 -4.02 -5.15
N THR A 156 2.64 -3.69 -6.30
CA THR A 156 3.37 -3.13 -7.45
C THR A 156 2.87 -1.72 -7.73
N LYS A 157 3.78 -0.76 -7.80
CA LYS A 157 3.45 0.63 -8.14
C LYS A 157 2.95 0.70 -9.59
N VAL A 158 1.83 1.38 -9.80
CA VAL A 158 1.17 1.53 -11.10
C VAL A 158 0.71 2.97 -11.32
N SER A 159 0.29 3.28 -12.55
CA SER A 159 -0.49 4.49 -12.83
C SER A 159 -1.84 4.45 -12.09
N CYS A 160 -2.37 5.61 -11.71
CA CYS A 160 -3.70 5.75 -11.10
C CYS A 160 -4.86 5.72 -12.11
N SER A 161 -4.56 5.57 -13.41
CA SER A 161 -5.50 5.53 -14.54
C SER A 161 -6.42 4.32 -14.53
#